data_AF-A0A2T5IG19-F1
#
_entry.id   AF-A0A2T5IG19-F1
#
_cell.length_a   1.000
_cell.length_b   1.000
_cell.length_c   1.000
_cell.angle_alpha   90.00
_cell.angle_beta   90.00
_cell.angle_gamma   90.00
#
_symmetry.space_group_name_H-M   'P 1'
#
loop_
_entity.id
_entity.type
_entity.pdbx_description
1 polymer ?
#
loop_
_entity_poly.entity_id
_entity_poly.type
_entity_poly.pdbx_seq_one_letter_code
_entity_poly.pdbx_strand_id
1 'polypeptide(L)'
;MSLTSKSSILGLVALALTPFPSSAASRHDEGIRFYIGYDGLSTLTSGTYAGLSNPNSNRLTLLLDHGNHFHGIGTYSYTGPTSSPDILSTNTNNRIPEISSKEEPLPLAQGNGIYADTLRTNVSSSEYSYLGIASIQSLANHPSGSMEDVLFQSSNNRWSDQLNDVEIGLRLVESTPELHIGTETTKDVYAGSDIFTLGAGNDFEFKPVYWTDTAAPAGIYSATFELLNTETGSSILDSGTFHFDFNVSPIPEPHTYAMFLAGLLLAGSIVRRRLHWLHY
;
A
#
# COMPACT_ATOMS: atom_id res chain seq x y z
N MET A 1 82.69 -15.14 -10.11
CA MET A 1 82.76 -14.56 -8.75
C MET A 1 81.44 -13.88 -8.46
N SER A 2 80.86 -14.25 -7.32
CA SER A 2 79.50 -13.95 -6.86
C SER A 2 79.28 -12.45 -6.60
N LEU A 3 78.15 -11.91 -7.03
CA LEU A 3 77.59 -10.65 -6.55
C LEU A 3 76.13 -10.88 -6.14
N THR A 4 75.89 -10.48 -4.90
CA THR A 4 74.77 -10.73 -4.02
C THR A 4 73.59 -9.79 -4.24
N SER A 5 72.39 -10.35 -4.03
CA SER A 5 71.22 -9.79 -3.32
C SER A 5 70.73 -8.36 -3.62
N LYS A 6 69.43 -8.26 -3.94
CA LYS A 6 68.47 -7.44 -3.18
C LYS A 6 67.03 -7.79 -3.59
N SER A 7 66.42 -8.72 -2.86
CA SER A 7 64.97 -8.92 -2.88
C SER A 7 64.32 -7.77 -2.12
N SER A 8 63.59 -6.91 -2.82
CA SER A 8 62.75 -5.88 -2.20
C SER A 8 61.41 -6.51 -1.85
N ILE A 9 61.14 -6.69 -0.55
CA ILE A 9 59.84 -7.11 -0.03
C ILE A 9 58.92 -5.89 -0.13
N LEU A 10 58.00 -5.88 -1.11
CA LEU A 10 56.85 -4.99 -1.08
C LEU A 10 55.87 -5.51 -0.04
N GLY A 11 55.77 -4.81 1.09
CA GLY A 11 54.72 -5.02 2.07
C GLY A 11 53.37 -4.59 1.50
N LEU A 12 52.50 -5.55 1.25
CA LEU A 12 51.11 -5.32 0.89
C LEU A 12 50.35 -4.88 2.16
N VAL A 13 50.07 -3.58 2.29
CA VAL A 13 49.14 -3.08 3.31
C VAL A 13 47.74 -3.44 2.83
N ALA A 14 47.19 -4.54 3.34
CA ALA A 14 45.79 -4.88 3.17
C ALA A 14 44.95 -3.91 4.02
N LEU A 15 44.36 -2.92 3.37
CA LEU A 15 43.35 -2.07 3.99
C LEU A 15 42.10 -2.95 4.22
N ALA A 16 41.89 -3.38 5.46
CA ALA A 16 40.69 -4.09 5.86
C ALA A 16 39.49 -3.16 5.72
N LEU A 17 38.79 -3.26 4.59
CA LEU A 17 37.45 -2.70 4.42
C LEU A 17 36.54 -3.43 5.41
N THR A 18 36.24 -2.80 6.55
CA THR A 18 35.16 -3.28 7.40
C THR A 18 33.88 -3.16 6.59
N PRO A 19 33.14 -4.26 6.35
CA PRO A 19 31.83 -4.15 5.73
C PRO A 19 30.97 -3.28 6.64
N PHE A 20 30.51 -2.15 6.11
CA PHE A 20 29.43 -1.40 6.74
C PHE A 20 28.24 -2.37 6.86
N PRO A 21 27.55 -2.43 8.01
CA PRO A 21 26.29 -3.15 8.05
C PRO A 21 25.40 -2.52 6.99
N SER A 22 25.00 -3.32 6.00
CA SER A 22 23.85 -2.98 5.18
C SER A 22 22.72 -2.76 6.18
N SER A 23 22.24 -1.52 6.33
CA SER A 23 20.90 -1.33 6.88
C SER A 23 20.03 -2.25 6.04
N ALA A 24 19.30 -3.17 6.67
CA ALA A 24 18.16 -3.75 5.98
C ALA A 24 17.36 -2.55 5.47
N ALA A 25 17.09 -2.49 4.17
CA ALA A 25 16.15 -1.51 3.67
C ALA A 25 14.86 -1.74 4.46
N SER A 26 14.27 -0.68 5.01
CA SER A 26 12.97 -0.86 5.65
C SER A 26 12.02 -1.33 4.56
N ARG A 27 11.08 -2.22 4.88
CA ARG A 27 10.02 -2.61 3.94
C ARG A 27 9.25 -1.40 3.40
N HIS A 28 9.26 -0.27 4.14
CA HIS A 28 8.75 1.02 3.66
C HIS A 28 9.52 1.57 2.47
N ASP A 29 10.85 1.44 2.43
CA ASP A 29 11.69 1.88 1.31
C ASP A 29 11.37 1.11 0.03
N GLU A 30 10.80 -0.09 0.17
CA GLU A 30 10.35 -0.94 -0.93
C GLU A 30 8.92 -0.64 -1.38
N GLY A 31 8.24 0.32 -0.75
CA GLY A 31 6.85 0.67 -1.03
C GLY A 31 5.82 -0.17 -0.26
N ILE A 32 6.23 -0.97 0.74
CA ILE A 32 5.37 -1.93 1.44
C ILE A 32 4.98 -1.39 2.81
N ARG A 33 3.67 -1.24 3.05
CA ARG A 33 3.08 -0.94 4.37
C ARG A 33 1.89 -1.82 4.73
N PHE A 34 1.49 -2.69 3.82
CA PHE A 34 0.42 -3.63 4.06
C PHE A 34 0.98 -5.04 4.13
N TYR A 35 0.43 -5.81 5.05
CA TYR A 35 0.77 -7.21 5.24
C TYR A 35 -0.49 -8.04 5.28
N ILE A 36 -0.36 -9.32 4.96
CA ILE A 36 -1.43 -10.28 5.12
C ILE A 36 -0.96 -11.36 6.08
N GLY A 37 -1.71 -11.51 7.15
CA GLY A 37 -1.60 -12.59 8.13
C GLY A 37 -2.99 -13.15 8.42
N TYR A 38 -3.09 -14.04 9.39
CA TYR A 38 -4.38 -14.45 9.94
C TYR A 38 -4.46 -14.15 11.44
N ASP A 39 -5.67 -14.02 11.96
CA ASP A 39 -5.88 -13.73 13.37
C ASP A 39 -5.75 -14.98 14.26
N GLY A 40 -4.61 -15.12 14.93
CA GLY A 40 -4.38 -16.20 15.89
C GLY A 40 -5.11 -16.02 17.23
N LEU A 41 -5.76 -14.87 17.48
CA LEU A 41 -6.48 -14.64 18.73
C LEU A 41 -7.83 -15.35 18.71
N SER A 42 -8.02 -16.37 19.55
CA SER A 42 -9.26 -17.14 19.61
C SER A 42 -10.38 -16.50 20.44
N THR A 43 -10.02 -15.75 21.48
CA THR A 43 -10.96 -15.12 22.44
C THR A 43 -10.57 -13.67 22.67
N LEU A 44 -11.54 -12.77 22.66
CA LEU A 44 -11.31 -11.35 22.91
C LEU A 44 -10.86 -11.14 24.37
N THR A 45 -9.71 -10.52 24.56
CA THR A 45 -9.11 -10.28 25.89
C THR A 45 -9.47 -8.94 26.49
N SER A 46 -10.09 -8.04 25.72
CA SER A 46 -10.44 -6.67 26.14
C SER A 46 -11.65 -6.12 25.37
N GLY A 47 -12.13 -4.96 25.81
CA GLY A 47 -13.27 -4.26 25.20
C GLY A 47 -14.64 -4.77 25.65
N THR A 48 -15.70 -4.23 25.05
CA THR A 48 -17.10 -4.51 25.39
C THR A 48 -17.45 -6.01 25.28
N TYR A 49 -16.83 -6.72 24.34
CA TYR A 49 -17.08 -8.14 24.05
C TYR A 49 -15.99 -9.07 24.62
N ALA A 50 -15.21 -8.62 25.61
CA ALA A 50 -14.19 -9.43 26.26
C ALA A 50 -14.78 -10.75 26.81
N GLY A 51 -14.06 -11.84 26.61
CA GLY A 51 -14.49 -13.19 27.00
C GLY A 51 -15.32 -13.93 25.93
N LEU A 52 -15.77 -13.25 24.87
CA LEU A 52 -16.40 -13.90 23.72
C LEU A 52 -15.35 -14.40 22.72
N SER A 53 -15.72 -15.40 21.92
CA SER A 53 -14.92 -15.86 20.78
C SER A 53 -14.60 -14.69 19.85
N ASN A 54 -13.38 -14.64 19.31
CA ASN A 54 -13.04 -13.62 18.32
C ASN A 54 -13.68 -13.99 16.96
N PRO A 55 -14.55 -13.14 16.37
CA PRO A 55 -15.15 -13.44 15.07
C PRO A 55 -14.15 -13.48 13.92
N ASN A 56 -12.93 -12.97 14.15
CA ASN A 56 -11.83 -13.01 13.19
C ASN A 56 -10.89 -14.19 13.37
N SER A 57 -11.02 -15.02 14.42
CA SER A 57 -10.10 -16.12 14.66
C SER A 57 -9.96 -17.00 13.41
N ASN A 58 -8.72 -17.27 13.01
CA ASN A 58 -8.32 -18.00 11.80
C ASN A 58 -8.74 -17.34 10.47
N ARG A 59 -9.16 -16.07 10.44
CA ARG A 59 -9.42 -15.34 9.20
C ARG A 59 -8.20 -14.60 8.72
N LEU A 60 -7.99 -14.60 7.40
CA LEU A 60 -7.08 -13.67 6.73
C LEU A 60 -7.45 -12.23 7.09
N THR A 61 -6.43 -11.38 7.24
CA THR A 61 -6.60 -9.96 7.60
C THR A 61 -5.59 -9.12 6.84
N LEU A 62 -6.05 -8.01 6.26
CA LEU A 62 -5.16 -6.96 5.77
C LEU A 62 -4.66 -6.16 6.97
N LEU A 63 -3.35 -6.07 7.13
CA LEU A 63 -2.69 -5.44 8.25
C LEU A 63 -1.96 -4.18 7.76
N LEU A 64 -2.39 -3.01 8.23
CA LEU A 64 -1.68 -1.77 8.01
C LEU A 64 -0.61 -1.59 9.09
N ASP A 65 0.61 -1.29 8.67
CA ASP A 65 1.77 -1.04 9.52
C ASP A 65 1.84 0.43 10.01
N HIS A 66 1.77 0.60 11.35
CA HIS A 66 1.95 1.87 12.07
C HIS A 66 3.35 2.01 12.73
N GLY A 67 4.31 1.21 12.29
CA GLY A 67 5.72 1.18 12.70
C GLY A 67 6.04 0.29 13.91
N ASN A 68 5.09 0.09 14.81
CA ASN A 68 5.27 -0.76 16.01
C ASN A 68 4.10 -1.70 16.31
N HIS A 69 3.02 -1.59 15.55
CA HIS A 69 1.86 -2.47 15.63
C HIS A 69 1.11 -2.45 14.31
N PHE A 70 0.26 -3.45 14.13
CA PHE A 70 -0.67 -3.50 13.01
C PHE A 70 -2.05 -2.98 13.39
N HIS A 71 -2.68 -2.33 12.42
CA HIS A 71 -4.13 -2.16 12.40
C HIS A 71 -4.75 -3.13 11.40
N GLY A 72 -5.64 -4.01 11.88
CA GLY A 72 -6.42 -4.89 11.01
C GLY A 72 -7.54 -4.14 10.30
N ILE A 73 -7.54 -4.19 8.97
CA ILE A 73 -8.50 -3.51 8.08
C ILE A 73 -9.48 -4.54 7.53
N GLY A 74 -10.76 -4.18 7.48
CA GLY A 74 -11.80 -5.07 6.94
C GLY A 74 -12.05 -6.30 7.81
N THR A 75 -11.92 -6.18 9.13
CA THR A 75 -12.15 -7.27 10.10
C THR A 75 -13.62 -7.35 10.50
N TYR A 76 -14.10 -8.56 10.80
CA TYR A 76 -15.43 -8.80 11.36
C TYR A 76 -15.54 -8.13 12.74
N SER A 77 -16.73 -7.68 13.11
CA SER A 77 -16.96 -7.04 14.40
C SER A 77 -18.27 -7.47 15.04
N TYR A 78 -18.31 -7.44 16.37
CA TYR A 78 -19.56 -7.61 17.10
C TYR A 78 -20.34 -6.30 17.18
N THR A 79 -21.66 -6.42 17.18
CA THR A 79 -22.60 -5.33 17.48
C THR A 79 -23.73 -5.84 18.38
N GLY A 80 -24.51 -4.93 18.95
CA GLY A 80 -25.63 -5.26 19.84
C GLY A 80 -25.22 -5.72 21.25
N PRO A 81 -26.17 -6.27 22.04
CA PRO A 81 -25.94 -6.66 23.43
C PRO A 81 -24.93 -7.80 23.59
N THR A 82 -24.05 -7.72 24.60
CA THR A 82 -22.99 -8.72 24.84
C THR A 82 -23.49 -10.13 25.15
N SER A 83 -24.71 -10.27 25.66
CA SER A 83 -25.34 -11.57 25.94
C SER A 83 -25.85 -12.28 24.67
N SER A 84 -25.97 -11.57 23.56
CA SER A 84 -26.46 -12.08 22.27
C SER A 84 -26.03 -11.13 21.14
N PRO A 85 -24.71 -11.05 20.84
CA PRO A 85 -24.22 -10.11 19.85
C PRO A 85 -24.49 -10.60 18.43
N ASP A 86 -24.64 -9.66 17.51
CA ASP A 86 -24.62 -9.93 16.07
C ASP A 86 -23.19 -9.76 15.54
N ILE A 87 -22.85 -10.50 14.48
CA ILE A 87 -21.56 -10.38 13.79
C ILE A 87 -21.77 -9.61 12.48
N LEU A 88 -21.07 -8.49 12.34
CA LEU A 88 -20.93 -7.74 11.10
C LEU A 88 -19.75 -8.29 10.30
N SER A 89 -19.93 -8.46 9.00
CA SER A 89 -18.93 -9.02 8.08
C SER A 89 -17.71 -8.12 7.86
N THR A 90 -17.81 -6.85 8.21
CA THR A 90 -16.72 -5.89 8.21
C THR A 90 -17.03 -4.80 9.24
N ASN A 91 -15.99 -4.26 9.86
CA ASN A 91 -16.09 -3.16 10.80
C ASN A 91 -16.25 -1.83 10.04
N THR A 92 -16.44 -0.74 10.78
CA THR A 92 -16.47 0.61 10.18
C THR A 92 -15.10 1.10 9.73
N ASN A 93 -14.01 0.43 10.11
CA ASN A 93 -12.64 0.78 9.72
C ASN A 93 -12.12 -0.17 8.63
N ASN A 94 -12.70 -0.03 7.46
CA ASN A 94 -12.46 -0.91 6.33
C ASN A 94 -12.10 -0.13 5.06
N ARG A 95 -11.52 1.07 5.22
CA ARG A 95 -11.16 1.96 4.11
C ARG A 95 -9.74 2.48 4.30
N ILE A 96 -9.07 2.70 3.18
CA ILE A 96 -7.74 3.28 3.08
C ILE A 96 -7.85 4.51 2.17
N PRO A 97 -7.50 5.72 2.64
CA PRO A 97 -7.07 6.06 4.00
C PRO A 97 -8.14 5.77 5.07
N GLU A 98 -7.70 5.53 6.31
CA GLU A 98 -8.62 5.21 7.40
C GLU A 98 -9.48 6.42 7.79
N ILE A 99 -10.77 6.21 8.02
CA ILE A 99 -11.72 7.30 8.35
C ILE A 99 -11.26 8.11 9.58
N SER A 100 -10.60 7.45 10.55
CA SER A 100 -10.08 8.11 11.75
C SER A 100 -8.93 9.07 11.51
N SER A 101 -8.16 8.90 10.42
CA SER A 101 -7.07 9.83 10.06
C SER A 101 -7.61 11.16 9.55
N LYS A 102 -8.84 11.15 9.00
CA LYS A 102 -9.47 12.28 8.30
C LYS A 102 -8.66 12.76 7.09
N GLU A 103 -7.77 11.91 6.57
CA GLU A 103 -7.12 12.16 5.31
C GLU A 103 -8.13 12.01 4.17
N GLU A 104 -7.97 12.85 3.15
CA GLU A 104 -8.71 12.73 1.90
C GLU A 104 -8.24 11.48 1.13
N PRO A 105 -9.08 10.91 0.24
CA PRO A 105 -8.68 9.80 -0.62
C PRO A 105 -7.38 10.08 -1.38
N LEU A 106 -6.59 9.03 -1.62
CA LEU A 106 -5.24 9.14 -2.18
C LEU A 106 -5.29 9.78 -3.58
N PRO A 107 -4.53 10.86 -3.84
CA PRO A 107 -4.58 11.49 -5.15
C PRO A 107 -3.97 10.57 -6.22
N LEU A 108 -4.60 10.51 -7.39
CA LEU A 108 -3.96 9.96 -8.59
C LEU A 108 -3.21 11.08 -9.31
N ALA A 109 -1.98 10.80 -9.72
CA ALA A 109 -1.09 11.75 -10.39
C ALA A 109 -0.71 11.25 -11.79
N GLN A 110 -0.16 12.15 -12.61
CA GLN A 110 0.28 11.81 -13.97
C GLN A 110 1.22 10.60 -13.95
N GLY A 111 0.86 9.56 -14.72
CA GLY A 111 1.64 8.36 -14.84
C GLY A 111 2.85 8.48 -15.77
N ASN A 112 3.67 7.43 -15.76
CA ASN A 112 4.88 7.28 -16.54
C ASN A 112 5.01 5.84 -17.05
N GLY A 113 5.99 5.57 -17.93
CA GLY A 113 6.21 4.22 -18.46
C GLY A 113 4.97 3.67 -19.17
N ILE A 114 4.51 2.48 -18.79
CA ILE A 114 3.27 1.89 -19.35
C ILE A 114 2.02 2.72 -19.00
N TYR A 115 2.11 3.62 -18.03
CA TYR A 115 1.04 4.49 -17.53
C TYR A 115 1.13 5.94 -18.04
N ALA A 116 1.93 6.23 -19.08
CA ALA A 116 2.21 7.60 -19.53
C ALA A 116 0.96 8.44 -19.85
N ASP A 117 -0.14 7.84 -20.31
CA ASP A 117 -1.38 8.54 -20.67
C ASP A 117 -2.51 8.39 -19.62
N THR A 118 -2.14 7.99 -18.40
CA THR A 118 -3.08 7.68 -17.30
C THR A 118 -2.80 8.55 -16.08
N LEU A 119 -3.77 8.64 -15.18
CA LEU A 119 -3.57 9.03 -13.79
C LEU A 119 -3.36 7.77 -12.97
N ARG A 120 -2.32 7.70 -12.14
CA ARG A 120 -2.00 6.53 -11.32
C ARG A 120 -1.59 6.89 -9.89
N THR A 121 -1.60 5.89 -9.02
CA THR A 121 -1.05 6.00 -7.68
C THR A 121 0.45 6.27 -7.71
N ASN A 122 0.87 7.09 -6.75
CA ASN A 122 2.25 7.42 -6.48
C ASN A 122 2.47 7.51 -4.96
N VAL A 123 3.70 7.23 -4.52
CA VAL A 123 4.10 7.50 -3.14
C VAL A 123 4.06 9.00 -2.89
N SER A 124 3.53 9.39 -1.74
CA SER A 124 3.34 10.77 -1.29
C SER A 124 3.74 10.92 0.19
N SER A 125 3.42 12.05 0.81
CA SER A 125 3.64 12.26 2.25
C SER A 125 2.70 11.44 3.14
N SER A 126 1.60 10.91 2.59
CA SER A 126 0.67 10.06 3.33
C SER A 126 1.24 8.65 3.51
N GLU A 127 1.17 8.09 4.71
CA GLU A 127 1.61 6.71 4.94
C GLU A 127 0.75 5.69 4.18
N TYR A 128 -0.51 6.02 3.92
CA TYR A 128 -1.42 5.18 3.14
C TYR A 128 -1.00 5.03 1.66
N SER A 129 -0.10 5.89 1.18
CA SER A 129 0.37 5.85 -0.22
C SER A 129 1.38 4.75 -0.54
N TYR A 130 1.89 4.05 0.48
CA TYR A 130 2.78 2.89 0.35
C TYR A 130 1.94 1.62 0.18
N LEU A 131 1.35 1.47 -1.01
CA LEU A 131 0.30 0.46 -1.29
C LEU A 131 0.82 -0.97 -1.45
N GLY A 132 2.12 -1.21 -1.32
CA GLY A 132 2.69 -2.55 -1.40
C GLY A 132 2.17 -3.45 -0.28
N ILE A 133 1.81 -4.68 -0.67
CA ILE A 133 1.27 -5.73 0.18
C ILE A 133 2.25 -6.90 0.16
N ALA A 134 2.57 -7.47 1.33
CA ALA A 134 3.42 -8.66 1.44
C ALA A 134 2.82 -9.70 2.41
N SER A 135 3.33 -10.93 2.37
CA SER A 135 3.10 -11.86 3.47
C SER A 135 3.65 -11.30 4.79
N ILE A 136 2.93 -11.49 5.90
CA ILE A 136 3.45 -11.17 7.24
C ILE A 136 4.78 -11.87 7.54
N GLN A 137 5.02 -13.02 6.91
CA GLN A 137 6.24 -13.81 7.06
C GLN A 137 7.47 -13.13 6.45
N SER A 138 7.31 -12.10 5.60
CA SER A 138 8.44 -11.32 5.10
C SER A 138 9.16 -10.55 6.22
N LEU A 139 8.54 -10.40 7.39
CA LEU A 139 9.14 -9.75 8.56
C LEU A 139 9.86 -10.74 9.50
N ALA A 140 9.67 -12.04 9.29
CA ALA A 140 10.26 -13.06 10.13
C ALA A 140 11.79 -13.06 10.00
N ASN A 141 12.48 -13.45 11.08
CA ASN A 141 13.94 -13.59 11.14
C ASN A 141 14.75 -12.30 10.97
N HIS A 142 14.11 -11.13 10.96
CA HIS A 142 14.83 -9.87 11.13
C HIS A 142 15.54 -9.81 12.50
N PRO A 143 16.65 -9.05 12.63
CA PRO A 143 17.39 -8.98 13.89
C PRO A 143 16.50 -8.59 15.07
N SER A 144 16.67 -9.23 16.22
CA SER A 144 15.86 -8.95 17.39
C SER A 144 15.94 -7.47 17.80
N GLY A 145 14.79 -6.84 18.00
CA GLY A 145 14.68 -5.41 18.32
C GLY A 145 14.79 -4.46 17.12
N SER A 146 14.91 -4.98 15.90
CA SER A 146 14.68 -4.18 14.68
C SER A 146 13.21 -3.75 14.55
N MET A 147 12.92 -2.78 13.68
CA MET A 147 11.55 -2.33 13.44
C MET A 147 10.67 -3.48 12.93
N GLU A 148 11.20 -4.29 12.01
CA GLU A 148 10.49 -5.45 11.46
C GLU A 148 10.23 -6.52 12.53
N ASP A 149 11.21 -6.80 13.40
CA ASP A 149 11.04 -7.75 14.50
C ASP A 149 10.00 -7.27 15.53
N VAL A 150 10.05 -5.99 15.91
CA VAL A 150 9.07 -5.38 16.83
C VAL A 150 7.66 -5.44 16.24
N LEU A 151 7.53 -5.10 14.95
CA LEU A 151 6.27 -5.13 14.25
C LEU A 151 5.74 -6.57 14.11
N PHE A 152 6.59 -7.52 13.72
CA PHE A 152 6.23 -8.93 13.56
C PHE A 152 5.77 -9.54 14.89
N GLN A 153 6.40 -9.20 16.01
CA GLN A 153 6.03 -9.71 17.33
C GLN A 153 4.89 -8.90 18.01
N SER A 154 4.37 -7.86 17.34
CA SER A 154 3.37 -6.97 17.93
C SER A 154 2.08 -7.71 18.31
N SER A 155 1.33 -7.14 19.26
CA SER A 155 0.08 -7.73 19.76
C SER A 155 0.23 -9.17 20.30
N ASN A 156 1.36 -9.49 20.93
CA ASN A 156 1.70 -10.83 21.43
C ASN A 156 1.74 -11.90 20.33
N ASN A 157 2.35 -11.58 19.18
CA ASN A 157 2.44 -12.46 18.01
C ASN A 157 1.08 -12.85 17.40
N ARG A 158 0.05 -12.00 17.54
CA ARG A 158 -1.31 -12.30 17.06
C ARG A 158 -1.39 -12.68 15.58
N TRP A 159 -0.48 -12.16 14.77
CA TRP A 159 -0.51 -12.27 13.30
C TRP A 159 0.64 -13.11 12.73
N SER A 160 1.55 -13.59 13.58
CA SER A 160 2.90 -14.00 13.19
C SER A 160 3.00 -15.49 12.84
N ASP A 161 1.92 -16.24 13.02
CA ASP A 161 1.89 -17.67 12.72
C ASP A 161 2.03 -17.93 11.21
N GLN A 162 2.62 -19.08 10.88
CA GLN A 162 2.86 -19.49 9.49
C GLN A 162 1.54 -19.70 8.74
N LEU A 163 1.47 -19.18 7.51
CA LEU A 163 0.40 -19.41 6.54
C LEU A 163 0.74 -20.63 5.66
N ASN A 164 1.03 -21.77 6.30
CA ASN A 164 1.31 -23.02 5.60
C ASN A 164 0.06 -23.54 4.89
N ASP A 165 0.23 -24.15 3.73
CA ASP A 165 -0.87 -24.78 2.97
C ASP A 165 -2.05 -23.82 2.72
N VAL A 166 -1.72 -22.57 2.40
CA VAL A 166 -2.66 -21.51 2.05
C VAL A 166 -2.17 -20.87 0.75
N GLU A 167 -3.07 -20.75 -0.23
CA GLU A 167 -2.89 -19.93 -1.42
C GLU A 167 -3.79 -18.71 -1.28
N ILE A 168 -3.20 -17.51 -1.39
CA ILE A 168 -3.93 -16.26 -1.17
C ILE A 168 -4.41 -15.70 -2.50
N GLY A 169 -5.71 -15.47 -2.60
CA GLY A 169 -6.34 -14.68 -3.64
C GLY A 169 -6.74 -13.29 -3.12
N LEU A 170 -6.64 -12.27 -3.98
CA LEU A 170 -7.25 -10.97 -3.77
C LEU A 170 -8.44 -10.85 -4.72
N ARG A 171 -9.66 -10.87 -4.17
CA ARG A 171 -10.89 -10.70 -4.95
C ARG A 171 -11.25 -9.23 -5.03
N LEU A 172 -11.43 -8.71 -6.24
CA LEU A 172 -12.07 -7.43 -6.53
C LEU A 172 -13.59 -7.62 -6.46
N VAL A 173 -14.20 -7.14 -5.37
CA VAL A 173 -15.64 -7.25 -5.12
C VAL A 173 -16.40 -6.20 -5.92
N GLU A 174 -15.89 -4.98 -5.94
CA GLU A 174 -16.48 -3.84 -6.64
C GLU A 174 -15.38 -2.83 -6.98
N SER A 175 -15.52 -2.13 -8.11
CA SER A 175 -14.66 -1.00 -8.47
C SER A 175 -15.51 0.12 -9.06
N THR A 176 -15.15 1.36 -8.76
CA THR A 176 -15.71 2.51 -9.47
C THR A 176 -15.39 2.37 -10.96
N PRO A 177 -16.34 2.62 -11.89
CA PRO A 177 -16.06 2.56 -13.32
C PRO A 177 -14.82 3.37 -13.70
N GLU A 178 -14.01 2.87 -14.63
CA GLU A 178 -12.72 3.44 -15.06
C GLU A 178 -11.56 3.36 -14.05
N LEU A 179 -11.77 2.85 -12.82
CA LEU A 179 -10.67 2.51 -11.91
C LEU A 179 -10.16 1.10 -12.22
N HIS A 180 -8.93 1.06 -12.69
CA HIS A 180 -8.20 -0.17 -13.00
C HIS A 180 -7.10 -0.42 -11.98
N ILE A 181 -6.72 -1.69 -11.84
CA ILE A 181 -5.64 -2.12 -10.94
C ILE A 181 -4.63 -2.91 -11.76
N GLY A 182 -3.38 -2.46 -11.71
CA GLY A 182 -2.24 -3.06 -12.40
C GLY A 182 -1.05 -3.26 -11.47
N THR A 183 0.11 -3.48 -12.08
CA THR A 183 1.45 -3.49 -11.48
C THR A 183 2.37 -2.64 -12.36
N GLU A 184 3.65 -2.51 -12.02
CA GLU A 184 4.60 -1.83 -12.91
C GLU A 184 4.79 -2.51 -14.28
N THR A 185 4.42 -3.79 -14.42
CA THR A 185 4.61 -4.57 -15.65
C THR A 185 3.33 -4.98 -16.34
N THR A 186 2.18 -4.92 -15.64
CA THR A 186 0.87 -5.35 -16.14
C THR A 186 -0.14 -4.25 -15.92
N LYS A 187 -0.79 -3.74 -16.98
CA LYS A 187 -1.76 -2.64 -16.85
C LYS A 187 -3.03 -3.03 -16.11
N ASP A 188 -3.54 -4.23 -16.30
CA ASP A 188 -4.79 -4.67 -15.69
C ASP A 188 -4.67 -6.13 -15.25
N VAL A 189 -4.66 -6.35 -13.93
CA VAL A 189 -4.56 -7.70 -13.35
C VAL A 189 -5.91 -8.40 -13.21
N TYR A 190 -7.02 -7.67 -13.40
CA TYR A 190 -8.39 -8.20 -13.29
C TYR A 190 -9.11 -8.30 -14.64
N ALA A 191 -8.40 -8.11 -15.76
CA ALA A 191 -8.99 -8.14 -17.10
C ALA A 191 -9.73 -9.45 -17.47
N GLY A 192 -9.45 -10.57 -16.79
CA GLY A 192 -10.04 -11.88 -17.09
C GLY A 192 -10.66 -12.62 -15.91
N SER A 193 -10.57 -12.08 -14.69
CA SER A 193 -11.00 -12.71 -13.45
C SER A 193 -11.22 -11.63 -12.40
N ASP A 194 -12.20 -11.81 -11.51
CA ASP A 194 -12.37 -10.98 -10.31
C ASP A 194 -11.39 -11.36 -9.20
N ILE A 195 -10.64 -12.46 -9.35
CA ILE A 195 -9.62 -12.92 -8.40
C ILE A 195 -8.24 -12.81 -9.04
N PHE A 196 -7.34 -12.09 -8.35
CA PHE A 196 -5.91 -12.07 -8.62
C PHE A 196 -5.17 -12.95 -7.58
N THR A 197 -4.43 -13.95 -8.05
CA THR A 197 -3.61 -14.80 -7.18
C THR A 197 -2.40 -14.03 -6.69
N LEU A 198 -2.30 -13.83 -5.37
CA LEU A 198 -1.13 -13.23 -4.73
C LEU A 198 0.00 -14.24 -4.60
N GLY A 199 -0.33 -15.50 -4.31
CA GLY A 199 0.62 -16.62 -4.23
C GLY A 199 0.50 -17.40 -2.92
N ALA A 200 1.52 -18.22 -2.65
CA ALA A 200 1.59 -19.03 -1.44
C ALA A 200 1.73 -18.15 -0.19
N GLY A 201 0.98 -18.46 0.87
CA GLY A 201 0.76 -17.56 2.01
C GLY A 201 2.02 -17.08 2.74
N ASN A 202 3.11 -17.86 2.74
CA ASN A 202 4.37 -17.49 3.40
C ASN A 202 5.34 -16.68 2.52
N ASP A 203 5.11 -16.61 1.20
CA ASP A 203 6.07 -16.02 0.27
C ASP A 203 5.35 -15.38 -0.92
N PHE A 204 5.01 -14.11 -0.75
CA PHE A 204 4.51 -13.27 -1.83
C PHE A 204 4.71 -11.78 -1.55
N GLU A 205 4.72 -11.02 -2.65
CA GLU A 205 4.63 -9.58 -2.66
C GLU A 205 3.76 -9.11 -3.82
N PHE A 206 2.99 -8.06 -3.58
CA PHE A 206 2.16 -7.41 -4.58
C PHE A 206 2.27 -5.90 -4.45
N LYS A 207 2.62 -5.23 -5.55
CA LYS A 207 2.77 -3.76 -5.61
C LYS A 207 1.72 -3.22 -6.58
N PRO A 208 0.48 -2.99 -6.10
CA PRO A 208 -0.60 -2.52 -6.95
C PRO A 208 -0.36 -1.11 -7.45
N VAL A 209 -0.77 -0.88 -8.69
CA VAL A 209 -0.90 0.45 -9.30
C VAL A 209 -2.38 0.66 -9.59
N TYR A 210 -3.01 1.61 -8.91
CA TYR A 210 -4.38 1.98 -9.23
C TYR A 210 -4.34 3.13 -10.22
N TRP A 211 -5.13 3.06 -11.27
CA TRP A 211 -5.07 4.05 -12.34
C TRP A 211 -6.40 4.24 -13.04
N THR A 212 -6.54 5.41 -13.66
CA THR A 212 -7.65 5.79 -14.54
C THR A 212 -7.09 6.44 -15.80
N ASP A 213 -7.88 6.54 -16.86
CA ASP A 213 -7.52 7.42 -17.98
C ASP A 213 -7.37 8.88 -17.50
N THR A 214 -6.51 9.66 -18.17
CA THR A 214 -6.32 11.10 -17.88
C THR A 214 -7.58 11.94 -18.07
N ALA A 215 -8.53 11.45 -18.88
CA ALA A 215 -9.82 12.08 -19.11
C ALA A 215 -10.92 11.64 -18.12
N ALA A 216 -10.58 10.79 -17.13
CA ALA A 216 -11.53 10.33 -16.13
C ALA A 216 -12.19 11.52 -15.40
N PRO A 217 -13.52 11.49 -15.17
CA PRO A 217 -14.20 12.52 -14.42
C PRO A 217 -13.57 12.78 -13.05
N ALA A 218 -13.54 14.03 -12.62
CA ALA A 218 -13.10 14.35 -11.27
C ALA A 218 -14.05 13.74 -10.23
N GLY A 219 -13.49 13.18 -9.16
CA GLY A 219 -14.27 12.54 -8.09
C GLY A 219 -13.49 11.50 -7.29
N ILE A 220 -14.23 10.85 -6.39
CA ILE A 220 -13.71 9.75 -5.57
C ILE A 220 -13.92 8.44 -6.31
N TYR A 221 -12.86 7.65 -6.39
CA TYR A 221 -12.83 6.31 -6.97
C TYR A 221 -12.47 5.33 -5.87
N SER A 222 -13.19 4.21 -5.79
CA SER A 222 -13.02 3.20 -4.76
C SER A 222 -12.91 1.82 -5.39
N ALA A 223 -12.02 0.99 -4.85
CA ALA A 223 -11.96 -0.44 -5.14
C ALA A 223 -12.13 -1.23 -3.83
N THR A 224 -13.13 -2.10 -3.82
CA THR A 224 -13.49 -2.99 -2.71
C THR A 224 -12.89 -4.37 -2.93
N PHE A 225 -12.23 -4.90 -1.92
CA PHE A 225 -11.55 -6.18 -1.97
C PHE A 225 -11.92 -7.10 -0.81
N GLU A 226 -11.63 -8.38 -0.99
CA GLU A 226 -11.61 -9.42 0.04
C GLU A 226 -10.45 -10.38 -0.22
N LEU A 227 -9.82 -10.84 0.86
CA LEU A 227 -8.79 -11.87 0.80
C LEU A 227 -9.45 -13.24 0.87
N LEU A 228 -9.06 -14.09 -0.07
CA LEU A 228 -9.52 -15.45 -0.19
C LEU A 228 -8.41 -16.41 0.16
N ASN A 229 -8.75 -17.45 0.91
CA ASN A 229 -7.96 -18.66 0.93
C ASN A 229 -8.49 -19.59 -0.17
N THR A 230 -7.72 -19.75 -1.24
CA THR A 230 -8.14 -20.59 -2.38
C THR A 230 -7.76 -22.05 -2.22
N GLU A 231 -7.05 -22.42 -1.15
CA GLU A 231 -6.62 -23.79 -0.89
C GLU A 231 -7.74 -24.64 -0.25
N THR A 232 -7.91 -25.87 -0.74
CA THR A 232 -8.98 -26.74 -0.24
C THR A 232 -8.52 -27.51 0.98
N GLY A 233 -9.31 -27.47 2.07
CA GLY A 233 -9.03 -28.23 3.30
C GLY A 233 -8.17 -27.48 4.33
N SER A 234 -7.78 -26.24 4.03
CA SER A 234 -7.19 -25.34 5.02
C SER A 234 -8.25 -24.85 6.03
N SER A 235 -7.81 -24.65 7.28
CA SER A 235 -8.66 -24.10 8.35
C SER A 235 -8.68 -22.57 8.39
N ILE A 236 -7.84 -21.92 7.56
CA ILE A 236 -7.80 -20.47 7.40
C ILE A 236 -9.00 -20.03 6.56
N LEU A 237 -9.67 -19.00 7.05
CA LEU A 237 -10.91 -18.47 6.51
C LEU A 237 -10.68 -17.15 5.77
N ASP A 238 -11.60 -16.81 4.89
CA ASP A 238 -11.60 -15.54 4.15
C ASP A 238 -11.76 -14.32 5.07
N SER A 239 -11.27 -13.17 4.60
CA SER A 239 -11.35 -11.91 5.33
C SER A 239 -12.76 -11.28 5.25
N GLY A 240 -12.96 -10.16 5.93
CA GLY A 240 -14.04 -9.25 5.57
C GLY A 240 -13.61 -8.38 4.38
N THR A 241 -14.46 -7.44 3.98
CA THR A 241 -14.16 -6.54 2.86
C THR A 241 -13.42 -5.29 3.32
N PHE A 242 -12.52 -4.78 2.50
CA PHE A 242 -11.81 -3.51 2.68
C PHE A 242 -11.74 -2.71 1.37
N HIS A 243 -11.49 -1.40 1.46
CA HIS A 243 -11.55 -0.50 0.32
C HIS A 243 -10.26 0.32 0.23
N PHE A 244 -9.81 0.57 -0.99
CA PHE A 244 -8.85 1.63 -1.28
C PHE A 244 -9.56 2.76 -2.01
N ASP A 245 -9.49 3.97 -1.45
CA ASP A 245 -10.16 5.16 -1.93
C ASP A 245 -9.13 6.14 -2.52
N PHE A 246 -9.43 6.61 -3.73
CA PHE A 246 -8.60 7.49 -4.54
C PHE A 246 -9.37 8.73 -4.96
N ASN A 247 -8.65 9.82 -5.24
CA ASN A 247 -9.22 11.05 -5.75
C ASN A 247 -8.62 11.40 -7.12
N VAL A 248 -9.48 11.55 -8.12
CA VAL A 248 -9.14 12.12 -9.43
C VAL A 248 -9.42 13.61 -9.36
N SER A 249 -8.37 14.41 -9.44
CA SER A 249 -8.47 15.86 -9.56
C SER A 249 -8.41 16.29 -11.02
N PRO A 250 -9.15 17.34 -11.43
CA PRO A 250 -9.07 17.84 -12.80
C PRO A 250 -7.66 18.34 -13.07
N ILE A 251 -6.97 17.73 -14.04
CA ILE A 251 -5.67 18.23 -14.54
C ILE A 251 -5.99 19.42 -15.46
N PRO A 252 -5.56 20.65 -15.14
CA PRO A 252 -5.81 21.76 -16.04
C PRO A 252 -4.98 21.54 -17.31
N GLU A 253 -5.65 21.47 -18.46
CA GLU A 253 -4.92 21.25 -19.72
C GLU A 253 -3.88 22.35 -19.95
N PRO A 254 -2.67 22.03 -20.45
CA PRO A 254 -1.63 23.03 -20.74
C PRO A 254 -2.14 24.17 -21.62
N HIS A 255 -3.06 23.87 -22.54
CA HIS A 255 -3.71 24.85 -23.41
C HIS A 255 -4.57 25.85 -22.64
N THR A 256 -5.16 25.46 -21.51
CA THR A 256 -5.94 26.37 -20.64
C THR A 256 -5.06 27.49 -20.11
N TYR A 257 -3.83 27.15 -19.67
CA TYR A 257 -2.86 28.15 -19.23
C TYR A 257 -2.32 28.99 -20.40
N ALA A 258 -2.05 28.36 -21.55
CA ALA A 258 -1.60 29.08 -22.73
C ALA A 258 -2.64 30.09 -23.23
N MET A 259 -3.93 29.70 -23.25
CA MET A 259 -5.04 30.57 -23.62
C MET A 259 -5.27 31.67 -22.59
N PHE A 260 -5.14 31.36 -21.30
CA PHE A 260 -5.21 32.35 -20.24
C PHE A 260 -4.10 33.40 -20.35
N LEU A 261 -2.85 32.96 -20.56
CA LEU A 261 -1.70 33.85 -20.79
C LEU A 261 -1.86 34.68 -22.07
N ALA A 262 -2.30 34.07 -23.16
CA ALA A 262 -2.61 34.78 -24.40
C ALA A 262 -3.70 35.85 -24.17
N GLY A 263 -4.74 35.52 -23.42
CA GLY A 263 -5.80 36.45 -23.02
C GLY A 263 -5.28 37.62 -22.18
N LEU A 264 -4.41 37.35 -21.20
CA LEU A 264 -3.77 38.39 -20.39
C LEU A 264 -2.89 39.33 -21.22
N LEU A 265 -2.10 38.80 -22.16
CA LEU A 265 -1.26 39.59 -23.06
C LEU A 265 -2.11 40.50 -23.97
N LEU A 266 -3.21 39.96 -24.52
CA LEU A 266 -4.18 40.72 -25.31
C LEU A 266 -4.81 41.85 -24.50
N ALA A 267 -5.31 41.56 -23.30
CA ALA A 267 -5.90 42.56 -22.41
C ALA A 267 -4.89 43.68 -22.05
N GLY A 268 -3.65 43.31 -21.70
CA GLY A 268 -2.57 44.26 -21.41
C GLY A 268 -2.24 45.16 -22.61
N SER A 269 -2.24 44.61 -23.83
CA SER A 269 -2.00 45.38 -25.05
C SER A 269 -3.09 46.42 -25.32
N ILE A 270 -4.35 46.09 -25.02
CA ILE A 270 -5.51 46.99 -25.18
C ILE A 270 -5.46 48.12 -24.16
N VAL A 271 -5.16 47.83 -22.89
CA VAL A 271 -5.02 48.85 -21.83
C VAL A 271 -3.87 49.80 -22.15
N ARG A 272 -2.71 49.28 -22.58
CA ARG A 272 -1.56 50.09 -22.98
C ARG A 272 -1.88 51.03 -24.14
N ARG A 273 -2.64 50.55 -25.14
CA ARG A 273 -3.12 51.40 -26.24
C ARG A 273 -4.02 52.51 -25.70
N ARG A 274 -5.01 52.22 -24.85
CA ARG A 274 -5.93 53.25 -24.31
C ARG A 274 -5.23 54.34 -23.48
N LEU A 275 -4.23 53.98 -22.67
CA LEU A 275 -3.45 54.95 -21.89
C LEU A 275 -2.60 55.89 -22.77
N HIS A 276 -2.20 55.43 -23.96
CA HIS A 276 -1.43 56.22 -24.92
C HIS A 276 -2.28 57.28 -25.65
N TRP A 277 -3.61 57.13 -25.66
CA TRP A 277 -4.56 58.11 -26.23
C TRP A 277 -5.03 59.16 -25.22
N LEU A 278 -4.77 58.96 -23.92
CA LEU A 278 -5.14 59.91 -22.85
C LEU A 278 -4.02 60.93 -22.53
N HIS A 279 -2.87 60.85 -23.22
CA HIS A 279 -1.74 61.79 -23.08
C HIS A 279 -1.55 62.68 -24.33
N TYR A 280 -2.60 62.85 -25.14
CA TYR A 280 -2.68 63.83 -26.23
C TYR A 280 -3.87 64.76 -26.01
#